data_AF-A0A3N5JVE0-F1
#
_entry.id   AF-A0A3N5JVE0-F1
#
_cell.length_a   1.000
_cell.length_b   1.000
_cell.length_c   1.000
_cell.angle_alpha   90.00
_cell.angle_beta   90.00
_cell.angle_gamma   90.00
#
_symmetry.space_group_name_H-M   'P 1'
#
loop_
_entity.id
_entity.type
_entity.pdbx_description
1 polymer ?
#
loop_
_entity_poly.entity_id
_entity_poly.type
_entity_poly.pdbx_seq_one_letter_code
_entity_poly.pdbx_strand_id
1 'polypeptide(L)' 'MPKILKKLKSILTLLGEFWSFMRMQKKWWLAPLILVLVLMGMIIILTEGSALAPFIYALF' A
#
# COMPACT_ATOMS: atom_id res chain seq x y z
N MET A 1 -30.50 -14.86 -31.84
CA MET A 1 -29.26 -14.33 -31.23
C MET A 1 -29.42 -14.27 -29.71
N PRO A 2 -28.75 -15.11 -28.92
CA PRO A 2 -29.02 -15.24 -27.49
C PRO A 2 -28.47 -14.03 -26.70
N LYS A 3 -29.37 -13.30 -26.02
CA LYS A 3 -29.11 -12.04 -25.29
C LYS A 3 -28.06 -12.15 -24.17
N ILE A 4 -27.76 -13.37 -23.71
CA ILE A 4 -26.84 -13.69 -22.60
C ILE A 4 -25.38 -13.34 -22.93
N LEU A 5 -24.95 -13.54 -24.18
CA LEU A 5 -23.58 -13.28 -24.62
C LEU A 5 -23.22 -11.78 -24.55
N LYS A 6 -24.21 -10.90 -24.75
CA LYS A 6 -24.02 -9.45 -24.72
C LYS A 6 -23.77 -8.94 -23.28
N LYS A 7 -24.38 -9.59 -22.28
CA LYS A 7 -24.23 -9.23 -20.86
C LYS A 7 -22.84 -9.60 -20.34
N LEU A 8 -22.35 -10.80 -20.66
CA LEU A 8 -21.00 -11.26 -20.30
C LEU A 8 -19.90 -10.38 -20.88
N LYS A 9 -20.04 -9.96 -22.14
CA LYS A 9 -19.08 -9.04 -22.77
C LYS A 9 -18.95 -7.72 -22.02
N SER A 10 -20.05 -7.18 -21.48
CA SER A 10 -20.05 -5.93 -20.72
C SER A 10 -19.30 -6.03 -19.37
N ILE A 11 -19.42 -7.18 -18.69
CA ILE A 11 -18.74 -7.42 -17.41
C ILE A 11 -17.23 -7.53 -17.63
N LEU A 12 -16.81 -8.19 -18.72
CA LEU A 12 -15.40 -8.29 -19.08
C LEU A 12 -14.77 -6.92 -19.40
N THR A 13 -15.51 -6.03 -20.07
CA THR A 13 -15.05 -4.64 -20.29
C THR A 13 -14.95 -3.85 -18.98
N LEU A 14 -15.94 -3.97 -18.08
CA LEU A 14 -15.89 -3.31 -16.77
C LEU A 14 -14.71 -3.77 -15.92
N LEU A 15 -14.42 -5.09 -15.92
CA LEU A 15 -13.26 -5.63 -15.21
C LEU A 15 -11.93 -5.13 -15.79
N GLY A 16 -11.83 -4.99 -17.12
CA GLY A 16 -10.65 -4.42 -17.78
C GLY A 16 -10.42 -2.95 -17.46
N GLU A 17 -11.50 -2.14 -17.46
CA GLU A 17 -11.45 -0.73 -17.07
C GLU A 17 -11.07 -0.56 -15.58
N PHE A 18 -11.62 -1.41 -14.71
CA PHE A 18 -11.29 -1.39 -13.29
C PHE A 18 -9.83 -1.79 -13.03
N TRP A 19 -9.30 -2.78 -13.75
CA TRP A 19 -7.89 -3.18 -13.67
C TRP A 19 -6.95 -2.07 -14.15
N SER A 20 -7.33 -1.36 -15.23
CA SER A 20 -6.60 -0.18 -15.71
C SER A 20 -6.56 0.91 -14.64
N PHE A 21 -7.69 1.19 -13.99
CA PHE A 21 -7.79 2.14 -12.88
C PHE A 21 -6.91 1.75 -11.68
N MET A 22 -6.92 0.46 -11.28
CA MET A 22 -6.07 -0.03 -10.18
C MET A 22 -4.59 0.12 -10.49
N ARG A 23 -4.19 -0.04 -11.76
CA ARG A 23 -2.81 0.15 -12.20
C ARG A 23 -2.39 1.62 -12.20
N MET A 24 -3.34 2.53 -12.47
CA MET A 24 -3.12 3.98 -12.52
C MET A 24 -2.89 4.59 -11.12
N GLN A 25 -3.47 4.01 -10.07
CA GLN A 25 -3.62 4.69 -8.77
C GLN A 25 -2.53 4.45 -7.71
N LYS A 26 -1.76 3.35 -7.72
CA LYS A 26 -1.38 2.76 -6.40
C LYS A 26 0.07 2.84 -5.91
N LYS A 27 1.01 3.51 -6.58
CA LYS A 27 2.40 3.54 -6.08
C LYS A 27 2.84 4.88 -5.50
N TRP A 28 2.33 5.99 -6.01
CA TRP A 28 2.76 7.33 -5.58
C TRP A 28 2.14 7.79 -4.25
N TRP A 29 0.98 7.26 -3.85
CA TRP A 29 0.33 7.62 -2.58
C TRP A 29 0.95 6.94 -1.36
N LEU A 30 1.51 5.74 -1.52
CA LEU A 30 2.21 5.02 -0.45
C LEU A 30 3.61 5.59 -0.20
N ALA A 31 4.24 6.19 -1.22
CA ALA A 31 5.56 6.78 -1.12
C ALA A 31 5.69 7.81 0.03
N PRO A 32 4.81 8.83 0.17
CA PRO A 32 4.91 9.79 1.27
C PRO A 32 4.69 9.16 2.65
N LEU A 33 3.77 8.19 2.77
CA LEU A 33 3.54 7.48 4.03
C LEU A 33 4.79 6.67 4.45
N ILE A 34 5.38 5.92 3.53
CA ILE A 34 6.59 5.13 3.78
C ILE A 34 7.77 6.05 4.11
N LEU A 35 7.91 7.19 3.41
CA LEU A 35 8.98 8.17 3.65
C LEU A 35 8.92 8.71 5.09
N VAL A 36 7.72 9.09 5.56
CA VAL A 36 7.53 9.62 6.92
C VAL A 36 7.85 8.56 7.97
N LEU A 37 7.43 7.30 7.76
CA LEU A 37 7.73 6.20 8.68
C LEU A 37 9.24 5.93 8.79
N VAL A 38 9.95 5.94 7.65
CA VAL A 38 11.41 5.75 7.62
C VAL A 38 12.14 6.92 8.29
N LEU A 39 11.71 8.17 8.03
CA LEU A 39 12.26 9.35 8.68
C LEU A 39 12.05 9.31 10.19
N MET A 40 10.86 8.95 10.67
CA MET A 40 10.60 8.76 12.10
C MET A 40 11.51 7.69 12.71
N GLY A 41 11.66 6.54 12.05
CA GLY A 41 12.57 5.48 12.50
C GLY A 41 14.03 5.95 12.57
N MET A 42 14.48 6.72 11.56
CA MET A 42 15.82 7.30 11.54
C MET A 42 16.02 8.29 12.69
N ILE A 43 15.06 9.18 12.93
CA ILE A 43 15.12 10.15 14.04
C ILE A 43 15.22 9.40 15.36
N ILE A 44 14.40 8.38 15.60
CA ILE A 44 14.42 7.55 16.82
C ILE A 44 15.81 6.93 17.06
N ILE A 45 16.46 6.42 16.01
CA ILE A 45 17.81 5.83 16.11
C ILE A 45 18.88 6.91 16.39
N LEU A 46 18.70 8.12 15.85
CA LEU A 46 19.67 9.21 15.94
C LEU A 46 19.53 10.04 17.23
N THR A 47 18.33 10.12 17.83
CA THR A 47 18.06 11.06 18.93
C THR A 47 18.46 10.56 20.32
N GLU A 48 18.54 9.25 20.60
CA GLU A 48 18.95 8.76 21.93
C GLU A 48 19.69 7.40 21.89
N GLY A 49 20.55 7.18 22.90
CA GLY A 49 21.34 5.96 23.07
C GLY A 49 20.45 4.74 23.28
N SER A 50 20.39 3.88 22.26
CA SER A 50 19.61 2.65 22.22
C SER A 50 18.09 2.88 22.18
N ALA A 51 17.60 3.28 20.99
CA ALA A 51 16.20 3.09 20.59
C ALA A 51 15.66 1.67 20.85
N LEU A 52 16.55 0.69 21.01
CA LEU A 52 16.25 -0.71 21.31
C LEU A 52 16.14 -0.99 22.82
N ALA A 53 16.64 -0.12 23.71
CA ALA A 53 16.64 -0.34 25.16
C ALA A 53 15.25 -0.64 25.74
N PRO A 54 14.17 0.11 25.41
CA PRO A 54 12.84 -0.15 25.96
C PRO A 54 12.27 -1.51 25.52
N PHE A 55 12.64 -1.99 24.34
CA PHE A 55 12.16 -3.26 23.79
C PHE A 55 12.91 -4.46 24.39
N ILE A 56 14.21 -4.30 24.65
CA ILE A 56 15.01 -5.32 25.31
C ILE A 56 14.52 -5.51 26.76
N TYR A 57 14.29 -4.44 27.52
CA TYR A 57 13.82 -4.54 28.91
C TYR A 57 12.34 -4.96 29.05
N ALA A 58 11.54 -4.91 27.99
CA ALA A 58 10.15 -5.38 28.02
C ALA A 58 10.02 -6.89 27.73
N LEU A 59 11.04 -7.51 27.11
CA LEU A 59 11.05 -8.93 26.74
C LEU A 59 11.67 -9.84 27.81
N PHE A 60 12.28 -9.27 28.84
CA PHE A 60 12.88 -9.97 29.98
C PHE A 60 12.23 -9.48 31.28
#